data_AF-A0AAU0NNK4-F1
#
_entry.id   AF-A0AAU0NNK4-F1
#
_cell.length_a   1.000
_cell.length_b   1.000
_cell.length_c   1.000
_cell.angle_alpha   90.00
_cell.angle_beta   90.00
_cell.angle_gamma   90.00
#
_symmetry.space_group_name_H-M   'P 1'
#
loop_
_entity.id
_entity.type
_entity.pdbx_description
1 polymer ?
#
loop_
_entity_poly.entity_id
_entity_poly.type
_entity_poly.pdbx_seq_one_letter_code
_entity_poly.pdbx_strand_id
1 'polypeptide(L)'
;MLENIKNILGITDDSEDKIINQYINKFTQKTLNYCHIKKLPEELKGFVEDKVIAVMQYRSQNSSMSCEKKIKSVERGDTRIEYSVDEKDERTLLSFGNEDIHELNIFRRVAW
;
A
#
# COMPACT_ATOMS: atom_id res chain seq x y z
N MET A 1 -16.07 0.59 -3.48
CA MET A 1 -14.89 -0.22 -3.15
C MET A 1 -14.44 -1.05 -4.32
N LEU A 2 -14.91 -2.28 -4.55
CA LEU A 2 -14.28 -3.14 -5.55
C LEU A 2 -14.38 -2.59 -7.01
N GLU A 3 -15.56 -2.15 -7.43
CA GLU A 3 -15.77 -1.58 -8.77
C GLU A 3 -14.99 -0.27 -8.99
N ASN A 4 -14.92 0.57 -7.94
CA ASN A 4 -14.16 1.82 -7.94
C ASN A 4 -12.66 1.59 -8.10
N ILE A 5 -12.14 0.60 -7.36
CA ILE A 5 -10.73 0.17 -7.45
C ILE A 5 -10.43 -0.40 -8.83
N LYS A 6 -11.34 -1.22 -9.41
CA LYS A 6 -11.19 -1.74 -10.78
C LYS A 6 -11.13 -0.63 -11.82
N ASN A 7 -12.03 0.35 -11.73
CA ASN A 7 -12.05 1.51 -12.63
C ASN A 7 -10.74 2.31 -12.56
N ILE A 8 -10.21 2.55 -11.36
CA ILE A 8 -8.96 3.30 -11.19
C ILE A 8 -7.74 2.51 -11.69
N LEU A 9 -7.74 1.19 -11.52
CA LEU A 9 -6.67 0.31 -12.01
C LEU A 9 -6.78 0.01 -13.52
N GLY A 10 -7.91 0.35 -14.17
CA GLY A 10 -8.16 0.04 -15.58
C GLY A 10 -8.32 -1.45 -15.86
N ILE A 11 -8.65 -2.25 -14.84
CA ILE A 11 -8.80 -3.71 -14.97
C ILE A 11 -10.22 -4.00 -15.45
N THR A 12 -10.34 -4.64 -16.61
CA THR A 12 -11.63 -5.09 -17.16
C THR A 12 -11.94 -6.55 -16.81
N ASP A 13 -10.93 -7.33 -16.42
CA ASP A 13 -11.05 -8.75 -16.08
C ASP A 13 -11.31 -9.01 -14.59
N ASP A 14 -12.18 -9.97 -14.28
CA ASP A 14 -12.47 -10.41 -12.90
C ASP A 14 -11.38 -11.33 -12.30
N SER A 15 -10.25 -11.51 -13.01
CA SER A 15 -9.17 -12.40 -12.59
C SER A 15 -8.50 -11.97 -11.28
N GLU A 16 -8.45 -10.66 -11.01
CA GLU A 16 -7.81 -10.10 -9.81
C GLU A 16 -8.81 -9.76 -8.69
N ASP A 17 -10.12 -9.97 -8.90
CA ASP A 17 -11.17 -9.65 -7.92
C ASP A 17 -10.95 -10.33 -6.57
N LYS A 18 -10.49 -11.58 -6.60
CA LYS A 18 -10.18 -12.35 -5.38
C LYS A 18 -9.04 -11.70 -4.59
N ILE A 19 -8.02 -11.22 -5.30
CA ILE A 19 -6.84 -10.61 -4.69
C ILE A 19 -7.20 -9.22 -4.15
N ILE A 20 -7.94 -8.42 -4.92
CA ILE A 20 -8.47 -7.12 -4.50
C ILE A 20 -9.29 -7.28 -3.20
N ASN A 21 -10.22 -8.23 -3.16
CA ASN A 21 -11.02 -8.50 -1.97
C ASN A 21 -10.19 -8.90 -0.76
N GLN A 22 -9.13 -9.70 -0.94
CA GLN A 22 -8.21 -10.06 0.13
C GLN A 22 -7.50 -8.84 0.71
N TYR A 23 -6.99 -7.94 -0.14
CA TYR A 23 -6.34 -6.72 0.32
C TYR A 23 -7.33 -5.75 0.99
N ILE A 24 -8.52 -5.57 0.43
CA ILE A 24 -9.58 -4.75 1.05
C ILE A 24 -9.86 -5.28 2.46
N ASN A 25 -10.06 -6.58 2.63
CA ASN A 25 -10.33 -7.16 3.94
C ASN A 25 -9.13 -6.94 4.90
N LYS A 26 -7.90 -7.17 4.43
CA LYS A 26 -6.69 -6.98 5.23
C LYS A 26 -6.54 -5.53 5.72
N PHE A 27 -6.68 -4.54 4.84
CA PHE A 27 -6.62 -3.13 5.20
C PHE A 27 -7.78 -2.72 6.09
N THR A 28 -9.00 -3.21 5.82
CA THR A 28 -10.16 -2.97 6.67
C THR A 28 -9.92 -3.47 8.09
N GLN A 29 -9.50 -4.72 8.26
CA GLN A 29 -9.19 -5.29 9.58
C GLN A 29 -8.09 -4.50 10.29
N LYS A 30 -7.04 -4.10 9.57
CA LYS A 30 -5.93 -3.34 10.12
C LYS A 30 -6.37 -1.96 10.59
N THR A 31 -7.20 -1.27 9.81
CA THR A 31 -7.79 0.03 10.15
C THR A 31 -8.72 -0.08 11.35
N LEU A 32 -9.61 -1.08 11.37
CA LEU A 32 -10.50 -1.33 12.51
C LEU A 32 -9.72 -1.60 13.80
N ASN A 33 -8.68 -2.42 13.73
CA ASN A 33 -7.81 -2.76 14.85
C ASN A 33 -7.03 -1.53 15.36
N TYR A 34 -6.51 -0.70 14.44
CA TYR A 34 -5.79 0.52 14.80
C TYR A 34 -6.71 1.54 15.48
N CYS A 35 -7.85 1.85 14.87
CA CYS A 35 -8.79 2.85 15.37
C CYS A 35 -9.63 2.35 16.55
N HIS A 36 -9.59 1.05 16.87
CA HIS A 36 -10.41 0.40 17.90
C HIS A 36 -11.92 0.60 17.68
N ILE A 37 -12.35 0.53 16.42
CA ILE A 37 -13.74 0.75 15.99
C ILE A 37 -14.35 -0.55 15.46
N LYS A 38 -15.67 -0.72 15.65
CA LYS A 38 -16.40 -1.92 15.20
C LYS A 38 -16.97 -1.80 13.78
N LYS A 39 -17.06 -0.58 13.24
CA LYS A 39 -17.61 -0.30 11.91
C LYS A 39 -16.70 0.67 11.18
N LEU A 40 -16.51 0.43 9.89
CA LEU A 40 -15.73 1.31 9.00
C LEU A 40 -16.62 2.51 8.59
N PRO A 41 -16.31 3.74 9.01
CA PRO A 41 -16.98 4.94 8.53
C PRO A 41 -16.72 5.15 7.03
N GLU A 42 -17.61 5.89 6.38
CA GLU A 42 -17.53 6.13 4.93
C GLU A 42 -16.27 6.90 4.53
N GLU A 43 -15.80 7.81 5.38
CA GLU A 43 -14.56 8.56 5.19
C GLU A 43 -13.32 7.64 5.13
N LEU A 44 -13.31 6.54 5.88
CA LEU A 44 -12.21 5.56 5.85
C LEU A 44 -12.29 4.60 4.66
N LYS A 45 -13.42 4.55 3.94
CA LYS A 45 -13.51 3.73 2.72
C LYS A 45 -12.58 4.26 1.65
N GLY A 46 -12.55 5.58 1.44
CA GLY A 46 -11.65 6.22 0.46
C GLY A 46 -10.18 5.92 0.77
N PHE A 47 -9.79 6.09 2.03
CA PHE A 47 -8.44 5.76 2.50
C PHE A 47 -8.05 4.29 2.23
N VAL A 48 -8.95 3.35 2.49
CA VAL A 48 -8.70 1.92 2.20
C VAL A 48 -8.63 1.66 0.68
N GLU A 49 -9.46 2.31 -0.13
CA GLU A 49 -9.41 2.22 -1.60
C GLU A 49 -8.04 2.68 -2.12
N ASP A 50 -7.57 3.87 -1.72
CA ASP A 50 -6.27 4.42 -2.14
C ASP A 50 -5.10 3.51 -1.76
N LYS A 51 -5.14 2.89 -0.57
CA LYS A 51 -4.10 1.94 -0.14
C LYS A 51 -4.10 0.67 -0.97
N VAL A 52 -5.26 0.10 -1.26
CA VAL A 52 -5.36 -1.10 -2.08
C VAL A 52 -4.86 -0.79 -3.50
N ILE A 53 -5.21 0.37 -4.06
CA ILE A 53 -4.75 0.81 -5.37
C ILE A 53 -3.23 0.96 -5.39
N ALA A 54 -2.63 1.62 -4.39
CA ALA A 54 -1.19 1.80 -4.32
C ALA A 54 -0.44 0.46 -4.25
N VAL A 55 -0.94 -0.51 -3.49
CA VAL A 55 -0.36 -1.87 -3.42
C VAL A 55 -0.50 -2.60 -4.76
N MET A 56 -1.66 -2.51 -5.41
CA MET A 56 -1.87 -3.16 -6.72
C MET A 56 -1.02 -2.54 -7.83
N GLN A 57 -0.91 -1.21 -7.86
CA GLN A 57 -0.03 -0.51 -8.81
C GLN A 57 1.43 -0.91 -8.60
N TYR A 58 1.89 -0.95 -7.34
CA TYR A 58 3.24 -1.41 -7.03
C TYR A 58 3.45 -2.86 -7.48
N ARG A 59 2.49 -3.75 -7.24
CA ARG A 59 2.56 -5.16 -7.66
C ARG A 59 2.58 -5.30 -9.18
N SER A 60 1.78 -4.52 -9.91
CA SER A 60 1.78 -4.51 -11.37
C SER A 60 3.10 -3.98 -11.94
N GLN A 61 3.67 -2.95 -11.32
CA GLN A 61 4.98 -2.40 -11.69
C GLN A 61 6.11 -3.40 -11.40
N ASN A 62 6.10 -4.04 -10.23
CA ASN A 62 7.12 -5.02 -9.84
C ASN A 62 7.00 -6.36 -10.58
N SER A 63 5.79 -6.77 -10.96
CA SER A 63 5.60 -7.93 -11.85
C SER A 63 6.20 -7.69 -13.23
N SER A 64 6.35 -6.43 -13.65
CA SER A 64 7.04 -6.04 -14.88
C SER A 64 8.55 -5.85 -14.66
N MET A 65 8.99 -5.78 -13.41
CA MET A 65 10.32 -5.35 -12.98
C MET A 65 10.96 -6.40 -12.05
N SER A 66 10.96 -7.67 -12.47
CA SER A 66 11.77 -8.73 -11.83
C SER A 66 13.29 -8.55 -12.03
N CYS A 67 13.73 -7.40 -12.54
CA CYS A 67 15.10 -7.00 -12.74
C CYS A 67 15.17 -5.50 -12.46
N GLU A 68 16.27 -5.01 -11.92
CA GLU A 68 16.52 -3.60 -11.55
C GLU A 68 16.13 -3.22 -10.11
N LYS A 69 16.72 -3.93 -9.13
CA LYS A 69 17.24 -3.22 -7.95
C LYS A 69 18.02 -2.01 -8.46
N LYS A 70 17.53 -0.80 -8.21
CA LYS A 70 18.16 0.44 -8.68
C LYS A 70 19.42 0.72 -7.88
N ILE A 71 20.48 -0.02 -8.18
CA ILE A 71 21.81 0.16 -7.61
C ILE A 71 22.36 1.48 -8.15
N LYS A 72 22.41 2.50 -7.29
CA LYS A 72 23.17 3.72 -7.61
C LYS A 72 24.62 3.48 -7.21
N SER A 73 25.45 3.13 -8.18
CA SER A 73 26.91 3.09 -8.02
C SER A 73 27.49 4.47 -8.33
N VAL A 74 28.28 5.02 -7.41
CA VAL A 74 29.11 6.18 -7.68
C VAL A 74 30.57 5.72 -7.69
N GLU A 75 31.22 5.84 -8.83
CA GLU A 75 32.66 5.63 -8.96
C GLU A 75 33.42 6.95 -8.76
N ARG A 76 34.40 6.90 -7.85
CA ARG A 76 35.39 7.96 -7.61
C ARG A 76 36.77 7.29 -7.55
N GLY A 77 37.47 7.25 -8.68
CA GLY A 77 38.77 6.57 -8.78
C GLY A 77 38.67 5.08 -8.45
N ASP A 78 39.59 4.56 -7.62
CA ASP A 78 39.62 3.15 -7.17
C ASP A 78 38.54 2.74 -6.16
N THR A 79 37.68 3.67 -5.72
CA THR A 79 36.63 3.36 -4.74
C THR A 79 35.25 3.36 -5.41
N ARG A 80 34.62 2.18 -5.46
CA ARG A 80 33.22 1.99 -5.82
C ARG A 80 32.39 1.87 -4.54
N ILE A 81 31.47 2.81 -4.34
CA ILE A 81 30.48 2.72 -3.25
C ILE A 81 29.13 2.37 -3.86
N GLU A 82 28.59 1.24 -3.42
CA GLU A 82 27.29 0.74 -3.84
C GLU A 82 26.25 1.02 -2.75
N TYR A 83 25.27 1.89 -3.04
CA TYR A 83 24.16 2.16 -2.13
C TYR A 83 22.95 1.34 -2.56
N SER A 84 22.48 0.47 -1.67
CA SER A 84 21.14 -0.11 -1.78
C SER A 84 20.14 1.00 -1.46
N VAL A 85 19.55 1.60 -2.48
CA VAL A 85 18.38 2.46 -2.28
C VAL A 85 17.24 1.51 -1.91
N ASP A 86 16.72 1.61 -0.68
CA ASP A 86 15.53 0.88 -0.26
C ASP A 86 14.35 1.42 -1.08
N GLU A 87 14.14 0.82 -2.25
CA GLU A 87 12.87 0.94 -2.96
C GLU A 87 11.80 0.44 -2.01
N LYS A 88 10.76 1.26 -1.78
CA LYS A 88 9.62 0.95 -0.89
C LYS A 88 9.26 -0.53 -1.01
N ASP A 89 9.69 -1.32 -0.03
CA ASP A 89 9.43 -2.77 -0.01
C ASP A 89 7.92 -2.99 0.07
N GLU A 90 7.40 -4.08 -0.50
CA GLU A 90 5.98 -4.45 -0.41
C GLU A 90 5.46 -4.37 1.04
N ARG A 91 6.31 -4.70 2.02
CA ARG A 91 5.99 -4.62 3.45
C ARG A 91 5.80 -3.19 3.95
N THR A 92 6.50 -2.22 3.38
CA THR A 92 6.33 -0.79 3.73
C THR A 92 5.01 -0.24 3.20
N LEU A 93 4.60 -0.64 1.99
CA LEU A 93 3.28 -0.29 1.42
C LEU A 93 2.12 -0.99 2.13
N LEU A 94 2.35 -2.19 2.67
CA LEU A 94 1.42 -2.90 3.53
C LEU A 94 1.33 -2.28 4.94
N SER A 95 2.28 -1.44 5.34
CA SER A 95 2.28 -0.72 6.61
C SER A 95 1.59 0.63 6.49
N PHE A 96 1.00 1.10 7.59
CA PHE A 96 0.55 2.48 7.65
C PHE A 96 1.80 3.36 7.81
N GLY A 97 1.95 4.33 6.91
CA GLY A 97 2.94 5.38 7.00
C GLY A 97 2.58 6.40 8.08
N ASN A 98 3.47 7.36 8.32
CA ASN A 98 3.25 8.40 9.33
C ASN A 98 2.04 9.31 8.97
N GLU A 99 1.83 9.56 7.68
CA GLU A 99 0.72 10.37 7.17
C GLU A 99 -0.62 9.65 7.36
N ASP A 100 -0.67 8.37 7.00
CA ASP A 100 -1.80 7.47 7.25
C ASP A 100 -2.20 7.44 8.73
N ILE A 101 -1.20 7.33 9.60
CA ILE A 101 -1.39 7.32 11.05
C ILE A 101 -1.98 8.64 11.54
N HIS A 102 -1.60 9.76 10.93
CA HIS A 102 -2.13 11.08 11.26
C HIS A 102 -3.62 11.16 10.94
N GLU A 103 -4.03 10.74 9.74
CA GLU A 103 -5.44 10.71 9.33
C GLU A 103 -6.27 9.74 10.17
N LEU A 104 -5.73 8.54 10.46
CA LEU A 104 -6.40 7.51 11.25
C LEU A 104 -6.55 7.86 12.73
N ASN A 105 -5.66 8.70 13.28
CA ASN A 105 -5.71 9.10 14.69
C ASN A 105 -6.96 9.92 15.04
N ILE A 106 -7.55 10.64 14.08
CA ILE A 106 -8.79 11.41 14.27
C ILE A 106 -9.95 10.45 14.62
N PHE A 107 -9.95 9.26 14.02
CA PHE A 107 -10.97 8.23 14.21
C PHE A 107 -10.65 7.27 15.34
N ARG A 108 -9.47 7.38 15.95
CA ARG A 108 -9.02 6.45 16.99
C ARG A 108 -9.75 6.75 18.29
N ARG A 109 -10.59 5.81 18.73
CA ARG A 109 -11.12 5.82 20.09
C ARG A 109 -10.04 5.30 21.02
N VAL A 110 -9.37 6.21 21.72
CA VAL A 110 -8.51 5.85 22.84
C VAL A 110 -9.41 5.20 23.89
N ALA A 111 -9.24 3.90 24.12
CA ALA A 111 -9.81 3.24 25.27
C ALA A 111 -9.01 3.70 26.49
N TRP A 112 -9.69 4.41 27.39
CA TRP A 112 -9.21 4.80 28.71
C TRP A 112 -9.60 3.70 29.71
#